data_AF-A0AAQ3SDQ5-F1
#
_entry.id   AF-A0AAQ3SDQ5-F1
#
_cell.length_a   1.000
_cell.length_b   1.000
_cell.length_c   1.000
_cell.angle_alpha   90.00
_cell.angle_beta   90.00
_cell.angle_gamma   90.00
#
_symmetry.space_group_name_H-M   'P 1'
#
loop_
_entity.id
_entity.type
_entity.pdbx_description
1 polymer ?
#
loop_
_entity_poly.entity_id
_entity_poly.type
_entity_poly.pdbx_seq_one_letter_code
_entity_poly.pdbx_strand_id
1 'polypeptide(L)'
;MRTEVHSCTQGLCNHIRKAKEILNELEGLLGDVTSAIQTTDGKLLAFSGLDFDVELIEQATYNNDLEEKDALYHSQSPDVNTTKKKKSADVTHLAMVMAFIYSMVKQDYLMQEKIVSALDLKMSLEELESYCQMWSLRPFINDEIVHGAWEHIH
;
A
#
# COMPACT_ATOMS: atom_id res chain seq x y z
N MET A 1 -14.57 -31.28 -17.13
CA MET A 1 -15.19 -29.93 -17.21
C MET A 1 -15.90 -29.49 -15.92
N ARG A 2 -17.02 -30.08 -15.47
CA ARG A 2 -17.76 -29.57 -14.27
C ARG A 2 -17.00 -29.69 -12.94
N THR A 3 -16.18 -30.74 -12.78
CA THR A 3 -15.30 -30.97 -11.61
C THR A 3 -14.06 -30.07 -11.59
N GLU A 4 -13.52 -29.74 -12.77
CA GLU A 4 -12.35 -28.86 -12.92
C GLU A 4 -12.71 -27.41 -12.60
N VAL A 5 -13.89 -26.95 -13.02
CA VAL A 5 -14.38 -25.60 -12.67
C VAL A 5 -14.58 -25.46 -11.16
N HIS A 6 -15.18 -26.46 -10.51
CA HIS A 6 -15.34 -26.45 -9.05
C HIS A 6 -13.98 -26.42 -8.32
N SER A 7 -12.99 -27.18 -8.80
CA SER A 7 -11.63 -27.15 -8.26
C SER A 7 -10.97 -25.78 -8.43
N CYS A 8 -11.20 -25.12 -9.57
CA CYS A 8 -10.67 -23.79 -9.86
C CYS A 8 -11.30 -22.72 -8.95
N THR A 9 -12.63 -22.70 -8.83
CA THR A 9 -13.36 -21.78 -7.94
C THR A 9 -12.91 -21.96 -6.49
N GLN A 10 -12.77 -23.20 -6.02
CA GLN A 10 -12.26 -23.47 -4.67
C GLN A 10 -10.82 -22.98 -4.48
N GLY A 11 -9.96 -23.14 -5.50
CA GLY A 11 -8.60 -22.59 -5.51
C GLY A 11 -8.61 -21.07 -5.37
N LEU A 12 -9.42 -20.37 -6.16
CA LEU A 12 -9.58 -18.91 -6.10
C LEU A 12 -10.09 -18.44 -4.73
N CYS A 13 -11.10 -19.10 -4.15
CA CYS A 13 -11.57 -18.77 -2.81
C CYS A 13 -10.47 -18.95 -1.74
N ASN A 14 -9.63 -19.98 -1.87
CA ASN A 14 -8.49 -20.17 -0.98
C ASN A 14 -7.44 -19.07 -1.16
N HIS A 15 -7.19 -18.60 -2.39
CA HIS A 15 -6.30 -17.47 -2.65
C HIS A 15 -6.82 -16.18 -2.01
N ILE A 16 -8.09 -15.86 -2.18
CA ILE A 16 -8.72 -14.68 -1.54
C ILE A 16 -8.60 -14.76 -0.01
N ARG A 17 -8.80 -15.94 0.59
CA ARG A 17 -8.61 -16.12 2.04
C ARG A 17 -7.19 -15.77 2.48
N LYS A 18 -6.17 -16.29 1.79
CA LYS A 18 -4.76 -16.00 2.10
C LYS A 18 -4.42 -14.52 1.90
N ALA A 19 -4.93 -13.91 0.84
CA ALA A 19 -4.73 -12.48 0.61
C ALA A 19 -5.32 -11.63 1.75
N LYS A 20 -6.50 -12.03 2.28
CA LYS A 20 -7.10 -11.40 3.45
C LYS A 20 -6.26 -11.55 4.72
N GLU A 21 -5.68 -12.73 4.94
CA GLU A 21 -4.76 -12.97 6.07
C GLU A 21 -3.56 -12.02 6.01
N ILE A 22 -2.91 -11.93 4.85
CA ILE A 22 -1.78 -11.00 4.62
C ILE A 22 -2.20 -9.54 4.83
N LEU A 23 -3.39 -9.15 4.33
CA LEU A 23 -3.89 -7.79 4.50
C LEU A 23 -4.10 -7.43 5.98
N ASN A 24 -4.63 -8.36 6.77
CA ASN A 24 -4.80 -8.16 8.21
C ASN A 24 -3.44 -8.05 8.95
N GLU A 25 -2.45 -8.84 8.54
CA GLU A 25 -1.08 -8.74 9.08
C GLU A 25 -0.47 -7.36 8.76
N LEU A 26 -0.62 -6.86 7.53
CA LEU A 26 -0.17 -5.53 7.13
C LEU A 26 -0.87 -4.41 7.92
N GLU A 27 -2.17 -4.55 8.17
CA GLU A 27 -2.95 -3.60 8.99
C GLU A 27 -2.42 -3.55 10.43
N GLY A 28 -2.14 -4.71 11.01
CA GLY A 28 -1.54 -4.82 12.35
C GLY A 28 -0.17 -4.13 12.42
N LEU A 29 0.70 -4.42 11.46
CA LEU A 29 2.04 -3.80 11.37
C LEU A 29 1.95 -2.28 11.21
N LEU A 30 1.01 -1.77 10.42
CA LEU A 30 0.79 -0.33 10.28
C LEU A 30 0.32 0.31 11.60
N GLY A 31 -0.51 -0.40 12.37
CA GLY A 31 -0.92 0.00 13.71
C GLY A 31 0.25 0.07 14.70
N ASP A 32 1.14 -0.93 14.66
CA ASP A 32 2.35 -0.98 15.49
C ASP A 32 3.30 0.19 15.16
N VAL A 33 3.53 0.45 13.88
CA VAL A 33 4.36 1.58 13.41
C VAL A 33 3.78 2.91 13.84
N THR A 34 2.46 3.09 13.70
CA THR A 34 1.77 4.31 14.15
C THR A 34 1.95 4.53 15.64
N SER A 35 1.79 3.48 16.45
CA SER A 35 1.94 3.53 17.91
C SER A 35 3.38 3.83 18.33
N ALA A 36 4.36 3.22 17.66
CA ALA A 36 5.79 3.45 17.92
C ALA A 36 6.17 4.91 17.62
N ILE A 37 5.72 5.46 16.49
CA ILE A 37 6.02 6.84 16.09
C ILE A 37 5.41 7.85 17.08
N GLN A 38 4.14 7.67 17.46
CA GLN A 38 3.46 8.53 18.44
C GLN A 38 4.15 8.56 19.81
N THR A 39 4.77 7.45 20.20
CA THR A 39 5.53 7.36 21.46
C THR A 39 6.86 8.12 21.40
N THR A 40 7.41 8.31 20.20
CA THR A 40 8.75 8.91 19.98
C THR A 40 8.74 10.38 19.56
N ASP A 41 7.72 10.84 18.83
CA ASP A 41 7.62 12.22 18.33
C ASP A 41 6.16 12.67 18.40
N GLY A 42 5.86 13.57 19.35
CA GLY A 42 4.50 13.85 19.84
C GLY A 42 3.56 14.58 18.87
N LYS A 43 3.77 14.51 17.55
CA LYS A 43 2.92 15.21 16.58
C LYS A 43 3.02 14.64 15.15
N LEU A 44 2.28 13.57 14.83
CA LEU A 44 1.97 13.24 13.43
C LEU A 44 0.66 12.45 13.29
N LEU A 45 -0.01 12.69 12.16
CA LEU A 45 -1.32 12.20 11.73
C LEU A 45 -1.49 10.70 12.01
N ALA A 46 -2.53 10.35 12.77
CA ALA A 46 -2.92 8.97 12.98
C ALA A 46 -3.34 8.36 11.64
N PHE A 47 -2.50 7.47 11.09
CA PHE A 47 -2.80 6.69 9.88
C PHE A 47 -4.07 5.85 10.04
N SER A 48 -4.46 5.54 11.28
CA SER A 48 -5.68 4.78 11.64
C SER A 48 -7.01 5.43 11.21
N GLY A 49 -7.02 6.71 10.80
CA GLY A 49 -8.24 7.42 10.38
C GLY A 49 -8.23 7.90 8.93
N LEU A 50 -7.18 7.60 8.17
CA LEU A 50 -7.09 8.01 6.78
C LEU A 50 -7.89 7.02 5.93
N ASP A 51 -8.88 7.52 5.21
CA ASP A 51 -9.51 6.74 4.16
C ASP A 51 -8.48 6.62 3.03
N PHE A 52 -7.82 5.47 2.97
CA PHE A 52 -6.76 5.14 2.01
C PHE A 52 -7.33 4.89 0.61
N ASP A 53 -8.26 5.76 0.20
CA ASP A 53 -8.82 5.75 -1.13
C ASP A 53 -7.80 6.33 -2.12
N VAL A 54 -8.08 6.15 -3.41
CA VAL A 54 -7.21 6.47 -4.56
C VAL A 54 -6.55 7.88 -4.46
N GLU A 55 -7.21 8.82 -3.79
CA GLU A 55 -6.78 10.21 -3.60
C GLU A 55 -5.43 10.36 -2.87
N LEU A 56 -5.06 9.43 -1.97
CA LEU A 56 -3.77 9.49 -1.27
C LEU A 56 -2.59 9.10 -2.18
N ILE A 57 -2.81 8.16 -3.10
CA ILE A 57 -1.80 7.73 -4.08
C ILE A 57 -1.54 8.85 -5.09
N GLU A 58 -2.58 9.57 -5.52
CA GLU A 58 -2.44 10.75 -6.37
C GLU A 58 -1.70 11.90 -5.67
N GLN A 59 -2.04 12.22 -4.40
CA GLN A 59 -1.33 13.27 -3.65
C GLN A 59 0.15 12.95 -3.43
N ALA A 60 0.50 11.68 -3.23
CA ALA A 60 1.89 11.26 -3.04
C ALA A 60 2.73 11.39 -4.31
N THR A 61 2.14 11.06 -5.46
CA THR A 61 2.80 11.19 -6.77
C THR A 61 3.10 12.66 -7.09
N TYR A 62 2.24 13.60 -6.64
CA TYR A 62 2.44 15.04 -6.82
C TYR A 62 3.41 15.67 -5.81
N ASN A 63 3.57 15.07 -4.62
CA ASN A 63 4.44 15.60 -3.57
C ASN A 63 5.92 15.20 -3.74
N ASN A 64 6.23 14.22 -4.58
CA ASN A 64 7.63 13.88 -4.94
C ASN A 64 8.33 14.99 -5.77
N ASP A 65 7.58 15.96 -6.31
CA ASP A 65 8.12 17.12 -7.03
C ASP A 65 8.32 18.37 -6.14
N LEU A 66 8.04 18.30 -4.83
CA LEU A 66 8.23 19.43 -3.90
C LEU A 66 9.40 19.21 -2.92
N GLU A 67 10.54 18.77 -3.42
CA GLU A 67 11.85 19.04 -2.82
C GLU A 67 12.65 20.04 -3.66
N GLU A 68 12.14 21.26 -3.86
CA GLU A 68 13.03 22.42 -4.14
C GLU A 68 12.39 23.77 -3.80
N LYS A 69 12.15 24.03 -2.51
CA LYS A 69 12.07 25.41 -2.01
C LYS A 69 12.98 25.57 -0.79
N ASP A 70 14.29 25.41 -1.06
CA ASP A 70 15.30 26.09 -0.28
C ASP A 70 15.17 27.60 -0.54
N ALA A 71 14.81 28.35 0.50
CA ALA A 71 15.15 29.74 0.67
C ALA A 71 15.12 30.07 2.17
N LEU A 72 16.23 29.80 2.85
CA LEU A 72 17.16 30.86 3.30
C LEU A 72 17.77 30.55 4.70
N TYR A 73 19.02 30.07 4.69
CA TYR A 73 20.21 30.40 5.50
C TYR A 73 20.00 31.20 6.82
N HIS A 74 20.67 30.98 7.95
CA HIS A 74 22.05 30.56 8.25
C HIS A 74 22.10 30.16 9.74
N SER A 75 22.87 29.14 10.11
CA SER A 75 23.80 29.20 11.26
C SER A 75 24.48 27.84 11.46
N GLN A 76 25.79 27.87 11.31
CA GLN A 76 26.75 26.79 11.42
C GLN A 76 26.90 26.36 12.90
N SER A 77 26.50 25.13 13.24
CA SER A 77 27.01 24.39 14.41
C SER A 77 26.81 22.88 14.17
N PRO A 78 27.82 22.01 14.37
CA PRO A 78 27.64 20.57 14.33
C PRO A 78 27.00 20.11 15.65
N ASP A 79 25.70 20.38 15.82
CA ASP A 79 24.94 20.02 17.02
C ASP A 79 23.93 18.92 16.73
N VAL A 80 23.78 18.03 17.73
CA VAL A 80 22.96 16.81 17.86
C VAL A 80 21.50 16.91 17.33
N ASN A 81 21.01 18.11 17.03
CA ASN A 81 19.70 18.35 16.43
C ASN A 81 19.61 17.98 14.94
N THR A 82 20.69 18.05 14.17
CA THR A 82 20.66 17.69 12.74
C THR A 82 20.47 16.18 12.52
N THR A 83 21.07 15.35 13.37
CA THR A 83 20.93 13.88 13.35
C THR A 83 19.56 13.40 13.81
N LYS A 84 18.96 14.05 14.82
CA LYS A 84 17.60 13.72 15.27
C LYS A 84 16.54 14.06 14.21
N LYS A 85 16.66 15.22 13.57
CA LYS A 85 15.73 15.69 12.52
C LYS A 85 15.79 14.82 11.27
N LYS A 86 16.99 14.36 10.88
CA LYS A 86 17.17 13.40 9.78
C LYS A 86 16.52 12.05 10.10
N LYS A 87 16.74 11.53 11.32
CA LYS A 87 16.19 10.24 11.74
C LYS A 87 14.66 10.25 11.85
N SER A 88 14.04 11.35 12.28
CA SER A 88 12.57 11.44 12.32
C SER A 88 11.94 11.59 10.92
N ALA A 89 12.63 12.26 9.99
CA ALA A 89 12.23 12.31 8.58
C ALA A 89 12.28 10.91 7.93
N ASP A 90 13.35 10.15 8.15
CA ASP A 90 13.51 8.79 7.60
C ASP A 90 12.42 7.83 8.12
N VAL A 91 12.09 7.89 9.42
CA VAL A 91 11.03 7.07 10.03
C VAL A 91 9.65 7.46 9.51
N THR A 92 9.41 8.75 9.28
CA THR A 92 8.14 9.25 8.70
C THR A 92 7.99 8.79 7.25
N HIS A 93 9.08 8.83 6.46
CA HIS A 93 9.08 8.35 5.08
C HIS A 93 8.78 6.84 5.02
N LEU A 94 9.44 6.03 5.86
CA LEU A 94 9.18 4.59 5.94
C LEU A 94 7.71 4.29 6.29
N ALA A 95 7.15 4.99 7.28
CA ALA A 95 5.75 4.82 7.66
C ALA A 95 4.79 5.18 6.51
N MET A 96 5.13 6.22 5.75
CA MET A 96 4.37 6.62 4.57
C MET A 96 4.43 5.54 3.47
N VAL A 97 5.60 4.99 3.17
CA VAL A 97 5.77 3.87 2.22
C VAL A 97 4.97 2.65 2.65
N MET A 98 5.00 2.30 3.95
CA MET A 98 4.18 1.20 4.48
C MET A 98 2.68 1.45 4.33
N ALA A 99 2.24 2.69 4.58
CA ALA A 99 0.84 3.08 4.40
C ALA A 99 0.42 2.98 2.92
N PHE A 100 1.28 3.38 1.97
CA PHE A 100 1.00 3.21 0.55
C PHE A 100 0.91 1.74 0.15
N ILE A 101 1.84 0.90 0.58
CA ILE A 101 1.80 -0.55 0.30
C ILE A 101 0.50 -1.16 0.82
N TYR A 102 0.11 -0.86 2.05
CA TYR A 102 -1.16 -1.32 2.60
C TYR A 102 -2.34 -0.89 1.73
N SER A 103 -2.38 0.38 1.32
CA SER A 103 -3.46 0.95 0.50
C SER A 103 -3.58 0.24 -0.86
N MET A 104 -2.45 0.08 -1.55
CA MET A 104 -2.37 -0.62 -2.84
C MET A 104 -2.86 -2.06 -2.72
N VAL A 105 -2.37 -2.79 -1.71
CA VAL A 105 -2.74 -4.20 -1.47
C VAL A 105 -4.22 -4.32 -1.08
N LYS A 106 -4.76 -3.38 -0.31
CA LYS A 106 -6.17 -3.35 0.07
C LYS A 106 -7.09 -3.17 -1.14
N GLN A 107 -6.78 -2.22 -2.01
CA GLN A 107 -7.56 -1.97 -3.22
C GLN A 107 -7.51 -3.16 -4.18
N ASP A 108 -6.31 -3.74 -4.37
CA ASP A 108 -6.15 -4.94 -5.18
C ASP A 108 -6.95 -6.12 -4.60
N TYR A 109 -6.88 -6.36 -3.29
CA TYR A 109 -7.68 -7.37 -2.60
C TYR A 109 -9.19 -7.19 -2.85
N LEU A 110 -9.72 -5.98 -2.68
CA LEU A 110 -11.16 -5.71 -2.87
C LEU A 110 -11.60 -5.95 -4.31
N MET A 111 -10.76 -5.60 -5.29
CA MET A 111 -11.02 -5.93 -6.68
C MET A 111 -11.05 -7.44 -6.89
N GLN A 112 -10.04 -8.17 -6.41
CA GLN A 112 -9.98 -9.63 -6.56
C GLN A 112 -11.16 -10.33 -5.90
N GLU A 113 -11.58 -9.89 -4.71
CA GLU A 113 -12.75 -10.43 -4.00
C GLU A 113 -14.04 -10.24 -4.82
N LYS A 114 -14.24 -9.05 -5.40
CA LYS A 114 -15.39 -8.76 -6.28
C LYS A 114 -15.39 -9.63 -7.53
N ILE A 115 -14.23 -9.79 -8.18
CA ILE A 115 -14.10 -10.66 -9.37
C ILE A 115 -14.47 -12.09 -8.97
N VAL A 116 -13.81 -12.65 -7.97
CA VAL A 116 -14.04 -14.04 -7.54
C VAL A 116 -15.49 -14.27 -7.12
N SER A 117 -16.14 -13.28 -6.51
CA SER A 117 -17.56 -13.35 -6.15
C SER A 117 -18.50 -13.27 -7.36
N ALA A 118 -18.09 -12.60 -8.43
CA ALA A 118 -18.86 -12.48 -9.68
C ALA A 118 -18.67 -13.68 -10.62
N LEU A 119 -17.64 -14.52 -10.39
CA LEU A 119 -17.42 -15.73 -11.17
C LEU A 119 -18.55 -16.74 -10.94
N ASP A 120 -19.58 -16.68 -11.79
CA ASP A 120 -20.62 -17.72 -11.90
C ASP A 120 -20.33 -18.66 -13.07
N LEU A 121 -20.85 -19.89 -12.99
CA LEU A 121 -20.85 -20.89 -14.06
C LEU A 121 -21.56 -20.42 -15.35
N LYS A 122 -22.27 -19.29 -15.32
CA LYS A 122 -23.01 -18.70 -16.44
C LYS A 122 -22.36 -17.47 -17.08
N MET A 123 -21.18 -17.06 -16.62
CA MET A 123 -20.46 -15.91 -17.17
C MET A 123 -20.07 -16.15 -18.63
N SER A 124 -20.14 -15.10 -19.45
CA SER A 124 -19.68 -15.14 -20.84
C SER A 124 -18.16 -15.16 -20.95
N LEU A 125 -17.64 -15.65 -22.08
CA LEU A 125 -16.19 -15.64 -22.34
C LEU A 125 -15.62 -14.21 -22.39
N GLU A 126 -16.41 -13.26 -22.90
CA GLU A 126 -16.02 -11.84 -23.00
C GLU A 126 -15.87 -11.19 -21.62
N GLU A 127 -16.79 -11.46 -20.69
CA GLU A 127 -16.68 -11.03 -19.30
C GLU A 127 -15.44 -11.64 -18.61
N LEU A 128 -15.20 -12.94 -18.81
CA LEU A 128 -14.03 -13.62 -18.28
C LEU A 128 -12.72 -13.02 -18.83
N GLU A 129 -12.66 -12.74 -20.13
CA GLU A 129 -11.49 -12.14 -20.77
C GLU A 129 -11.23 -10.72 -20.24
N SER A 130 -12.29 -9.92 -20.05
CA SER A 130 -12.21 -8.61 -19.42
C SER A 130 -11.63 -8.70 -18.00
N TYR A 131 -12.07 -9.67 -17.20
CA TYR A 131 -11.50 -9.92 -15.87
C TYR A 131 -10.03 -10.33 -15.92
N CYS A 132 -9.63 -11.20 -16.86
CA CYS A 132 -8.24 -11.59 -17.05
C CYS A 132 -7.35 -10.40 -17.46
N GLN A 133 -7.84 -9.52 -18.32
CA GLN A 133 -7.14 -8.29 -18.69
C GLN A 133 -6.98 -7.35 -17.50
N MET A 134 -8.06 -7.12 -16.75
CA MET A 134 -8.02 -6.25 -15.56
C MET A 134 -7.02 -6.76 -14.52
N TRP A 135 -6.93 -8.08 -14.32
CA TRP A 135 -5.91 -8.70 -13.48
C TRP A 135 -4.48 -8.47 -13.98
N SER A 136 -4.26 -8.58 -15.29
CA SER A 136 -2.94 -8.44 -15.90
C SER A 136 -2.40 -7.02 -15.79
N LEU A 137 -3.30 -6.02 -15.78
CA LEU A 137 -2.95 -4.62 -15.67
C LEU A 137 -2.54 -4.20 -14.25
N ARG A 138 -2.88 -4.98 -13.20
CA ARG A 138 -2.58 -4.67 -11.78
C ARG A 138 -2.83 -3.19 -11.44
N PRO A 139 -4.04 -2.65 -11.70
CA PRO A 139 -4.29 -1.20 -11.77
C PRO A 139 -4.02 -0.44 -10.46
N PHE A 140 -3.95 -1.14 -9.32
CA PHE A 140 -3.74 -0.54 -8.00
C PHE A 140 -2.30 -0.69 -7.48
N ILE A 141 -1.43 -1.39 -8.19
CA ILE A 141 -0.04 -1.61 -7.78
C ILE A 141 0.86 -0.62 -8.52
N ASN A 142 1.44 0.32 -7.78
CA ASN A 142 2.48 1.19 -8.29
C ASN A 142 3.86 0.53 -8.08
N ASP A 143 4.46 0.06 -9.18
CA ASP A 143 5.76 -0.62 -9.16
C ASP A 143 6.90 0.29 -8.63
N GLU A 144 6.80 1.62 -8.74
CA GLU A 144 7.80 2.56 -8.20
C GLU A 144 7.80 2.59 -6.67
N ILE A 145 6.62 2.57 -6.05
CA ILE A 145 6.48 2.52 -4.58
C ILE A 145 7.02 1.19 -4.06
N VAL A 146 6.71 0.09 -4.75
CA VAL A 146 7.25 -1.24 -4.42
C VAL A 146 8.77 -1.25 -4.54
N HIS A 147 9.32 -0.66 -5.61
CA HIS A 147 10.76 -0.59 -5.81
C HIS A 147 11.45 0.24 -4.72
N GLY A 148 10.93 1.43 -4.42
CA GLY A 148 11.44 2.29 -3.35
C GLY A 148 11.43 1.58 -2.00
N ALA A 149 10.39 0.80 -1.69
CA ALA A 149 10.36 -0.01 -0.47
C ALA A 149 11.46 -1.07 -0.43
N TRP A 150 11.78 -1.70 -1.56
CA TRP A 150 12.80 -2.73 -1.67
C TRP A 150 14.22 -2.22 -1.40
N GLU A 151 14.50 -0.95 -1.72
CA GLU A 151 15.78 -0.30 -1.44
C GLU A 151 16.06 -0.16 0.07
N HIS A 152 15.02 -0.22 0.91
CA HIS A 152 15.11 -0.05 2.36
C HIS A 152 15.28 -1.38 3.12
N ILE A 153 15.25 -2.52 2.43
CA ILE A 153 15.34 -3.88 3.01
C ILE A 153 16.78 -4.45 2.92
N HIS A 154 17.71 -3.74 2.29
CA HIS A 154 19.12 -4.13 2.13
C HIS A 154 20.06 -3.37 3.07
#